data_AF-V5TA13-F1
#
_entry.id   AF-V5TA13-F1
#
_cell.length_a   1.000
_cell.length_b   1.000
_cell.length_c   1.000
_cell.angle_alpha   90.00
_cell.angle_beta   90.00
_cell.angle_gamma   90.00
#
_symmetry.space_group_name_H-M   'P 1'
#
loop_
_entity.id
_entity.type
_entity.pdbx_description
1 polymer ?
#
loop_
_entity_poly.entity_id
_entity_poly.type
_entity_poly.pdbx_seq_one_letter_code
_entity_poly.pdbx_strand_id
1 'polypeptide(L)'
;ACKVILKEKAPEIEFLATVDPEEAFTDIDFVMAHIRVGKYAMRELDEKIPLKYDVLGQETCGPGGMAYGMRSIGGVIEILDYMEKYSPNAWMLNYSNPAAIVAEATRRLRPNSKILNICDMPIGIEVRMAEILGLESRKDMSVHYYGLN
;
A
#
# COMPACT_ATOMS: atom_id res chain seq x y z
N ALA A 1 -4.56 -12.66 -16.35
CA ALA A 1 -3.11 -12.40 -16.46
C ALA A 1 -2.31 -13.30 -15.51
N CYS A 2 -2.42 -13.14 -14.17
CA CYS A 2 -1.60 -13.90 -13.21
C CYS A 2 -1.65 -15.42 -13.37
N LYS A 3 -2.86 -16.01 -13.49
CA LYS A 3 -3.02 -17.46 -13.73
C LYS A 3 -2.25 -17.98 -14.95
N VAL A 4 -2.19 -17.19 -16.03
CA VAL A 4 -1.45 -17.55 -17.25
C VAL A 4 0.05 -17.48 -17.00
N ILE A 5 0.52 -16.39 -16.39
CA ILE A 5 1.95 -16.18 -16.08
C ILE A 5 2.47 -17.29 -15.16
N LEU A 6 1.72 -17.65 -14.12
CA LEU A 6 2.12 -18.73 -13.20
C LEU A 6 2.16 -20.07 -13.92
N LYS A 7 1.14 -20.40 -14.72
CA LYS A 7 1.15 -21.63 -15.51
C LYS A 7 2.37 -21.74 -16.44
N GLU A 8 2.84 -20.63 -17.01
CA GLU A 8 3.97 -20.62 -17.93
C GLU A 8 5.34 -20.59 -17.24
N LYS A 9 5.47 -19.90 -16.10
CA LYS A 9 6.77 -19.60 -15.48
C LYS A 9 7.03 -20.30 -14.15
N ALA A 10 5.98 -20.67 -13.41
CA ALA A 10 6.05 -21.28 -12.09
C ALA A 10 4.78 -22.13 -11.82
N PRO A 11 4.54 -23.18 -12.63
CA PRO A 11 3.31 -23.99 -12.56
C PRO A 11 3.14 -24.75 -11.22
N GLU A 12 4.21 -24.87 -10.44
CA GLU A 12 4.22 -25.43 -9.09
C GLU A 12 3.56 -24.54 -8.04
N ILE A 13 3.38 -23.24 -8.32
CA ILE A 13 2.71 -22.31 -7.41
C ILE A 13 1.20 -22.50 -7.51
N GLU A 14 0.57 -22.82 -6.38
CA GLU A 14 -0.88 -22.83 -6.26
C GLU A 14 -1.45 -21.41 -6.40
N PHE A 15 -2.50 -21.26 -7.21
CA PHE A 15 -3.10 -19.96 -7.50
C PHE A 15 -4.61 -19.98 -7.30
N LEU A 16 -5.06 -19.14 -6.38
CA LEU A 16 -6.47 -18.87 -6.11
C LEU A 16 -6.77 -17.38 -6.32
N ALA A 17 -7.95 -17.09 -6.86
CA ALA A 17 -8.51 -15.74 -6.90
C ALA A 17 -9.94 -15.82 -6.36
N THR A 18 -10.18 -15.19 -5.22
CA THR A 18 -11.45 -15.27 -4.50
C THR A 18 -11.86 -13.90 -3.98
N VAL A 19 -13.14 -13.79 -3.61
CA VAL A 19 -13.70 -12.65 -2.87
C VAL A 19 -14.16 -13.07 -1.48
N ASP A 20 -14.02 -14.34 -1.13
CA ASP A 20 -14.30 -14.87 0.19
C ASP A 20 -13.09 -14.64 1.12
N PRO A 21 -13.27 -13.95 2.26
CA PRO A 21 -12.16 -13.67 3.16
C PRO A 21 -11.55 -14.91 3.83
N GLU A 22 -12.35 -15.95 4.11
CA GLU A 22 -11.82 -17.15 4.76
C GLU A 22 -10.88 -17.89 3.82
N GLU A 23 -11.28 -18.06 2.55
CA GLU A 23 -10.41 -18.64 1.52
C GLU A 23 -9.15 -17.79 1.27
N ALA A 24 -9.26 -16.45 1.28
CA ALA A 24 -8.15 -15.56 0.95
C ALA A 24 -7.09 -15.44 2.05
N PHE A 25 -7.49 -15.54 3.32
CA PHE A 25 -6.64 -15.23 4.47
C PHE A 25 -6.28 -16.45 5.33
N THR A 26 -6.76 -17.64 5.01
CA THR A 26 -6.37 -18.88 5.69
C THR A 26 -5.01 -19.37 5.20
N ASP A 27 -4.15 -19.80 6.14
CA ASP A 27 -2.85 -20.42 5.85
C ASP A 27 -1.90 -19.55 5.02
N ILE A 28 -1.73 -18.28 5.41
CA ILE A 28 -0.82 -17.34 4.75
C ILE A 28 0.27 -16.83 5.69
N ASP A 29 1.45 -16.55 5.13
CA ASP A 29 2.55 -15.89 5.85
C ASP A 29 2.56 -14.36 5.67
N PHE A 30 2.09 -13.88 4.52
CA PHE A 30 2.14 -12.47 4.14
C PHE A 30 0.87 -12.00 3.45
N VAL A 31 0.42 -10.80 3.81
CA VAL A 31 -0.61 -10.04 3.07
C VAL A 31 0.07 -8.88 2.36
N MET A 32 0.07 -8.89 1.03
CA MET A 32 0.54 -7.76 0.22
C MET A 32 -0.66 -6.89 -0.18
N ALA A 33 -0.79 -5.69 0.40
CA ALA A 33 -1.99 -4.87 0.25
C ALA A 33 -1.78 -3.59 -0.57
N HIS A 34 -2.47 -3.51 -1.72
CA HIS A 34 -2.63 -2.34 -2.62
C HIS A 34 -4.10 -2.02 -2.89
N ILE A 35 -4.93 -1.86 -1.85
CA ILE A 35 -6.32 -1.48 -2.08
C ILE A 35 -6.44 0.01 -2.43
N ARG A 36 -7.45 0.33 -3.24
CA ARG A 36 -7.85 1.70 -3.55
C ARG A 36 -9.33 1.85 -3.29
N VAL A 37 -9.69 2.22 -2.07
CA VAL A 37 -11.10 2.41 -1.68
C VAL A 37 -11.72 3.56 -2.47
N GLY A 38 -12.81 3.28 -3.17
CA GLY A 38 -13.45 4.20 -4.12
C GLY A 38 -12.87 4.18 -5.55
N LYS A 39 -11.81 3.39 -5.79
CA LYS A 39 -11.20 3.18 -7.12
C LYS A 39 -10.83 4.52 -7.79
N TYR A 40 -10.77 4.55 -9.12
CA TYR A 40 -10.41 5.75 -9.88
C TYR A 40 -11.51 6.81 -9.93
N ALA A 41 -12.78 6.40 -9.83
CA ALA A 41 -13.90 7.35 -9.82
C ALA A 41 -13.80 8.31 -8.62
N MET A 42 -13.45 7.80 -7.43
CA MET A 42 -13.25 8.68 -6.28
C MET A 42 -11.93 9.46 -6.35
N ARG A 43 -10.87 8.88 -6.91
CA ARG A 43 -9.61 9.61 -7.15
C ARG A 43 -9.83 10.84 -8.04
N GLU A 44 -10.63 10.70 -9.08
CA GLU A 44 -10.99 11.82 -9.96
C GLU A 44 -11.65 12.96 -9.17
N LEU A 45 -12.49 12.64 -8.18
CA LEU A 45 -13.09 13.64 -7.30
C LEU A 45 -12.08 14.25 -6.32
N ASP A 46 -11.17 13.44 -5.77
CA ASP A 46 -10.09 13.91 -4.89
C ASP A 46 -9.20 14.96 -5.60
N GLU A 47 -8.97 14.78 -6.90
CA GLU A 47 -8.18 15.69 -7.72
C GLU A 47 -9.01 16.89 -8.21
N LYS A 48 -10.23 16.67 -8.70
CA LYS A 48 -11.03 17.74 -9.34
C LYS A 48 -11.79 18.63 -8.37
N ILE A 49 -12.19 18.14 -7.20
CA ILE A 49 -12.94 18.98 -6.24
C ILE A 49 -12.07 20.13 -5.71
N PRO A 50 -10.84 19.90 -5.20
CA PRO A 50 -10.00 20.99 -4.70
C PRO A 50 -9.64 22.01 -5.78
N LEU A 51 -9.43 21.55 -7.02
CA LEU A 51 -9.11 22.42 -8.16
C LEU A 51 -10.22 23.43 -8.49
N LYS A 52 -11.49 23.15 -8.17
CA LYS A 52 -12.60 24.12 -8.33
C LYS A 52 -12.47 25.33 -7.39
N TYR A 53 -11.61 25.25 -6.38
CA TYR A 53 -11.38 26.27 -5.37
C TYR A 53 -9.93 26.78 -5.41
N ASP A 54 -9.22 26.61 -6.52
CA ASP A 54 -7.81 27.00 -6.67
C ASP A 54 -6.87 26.37 -5.63
N VAL A 55 -7.24 25.18 -5.14
CA VAL A 55 -6.41 24.36 -4.22
C VAL A 55 -5.91 23.12 -4.96
N LEU A 56 -4.67 22.69 -4.67
CA LEU A 56 -4.09 21.47 -5.21
C LEU A 56 -4.98 20.25 -4.93
N GLY A 57 -5.38 19.55 -5.99
CA GLY A 57 -5.95 18.21 -5.91
C GLY A 57 -4.92 17.17 -6.32
N GLN A 58 -4.52 16.30 -5.39
CA GLN A 58 -3.56 15.24 -5.62
C GLN A 58 -3.93 14.01 -4.77
N GLU A 59 -3.54 12.82 -5.23
CA GLU A 59 -3.93 11.53 -4.65
C GLU A 59 -3.64 11.37 -3.15
N THR A 60 -2.49 11.82 -2.67
CA THR A 60 -1.98 11.56 -1.30
C THR A 60 -1.67 12.84 -0.53
N CYS A 61 -1.67 13.99 -1.19
CA CYS A 61 -1.35 15.30 -0.64
C CYS A 61 -2.55 16.24 -0.74
N GLY A 62 -2.61 17.22 0.17
CA GLY A 62 -3.69 18.21 0.19
C GLY A 62 -5.07 17.60 0.53
N PRO A 63 -6.17 18.29 0.19
CA PRO A 63 -7.51 17.83 0.52
C PRO A 63 -7.89 16.50 -0.15
N GLY A 64 -7.34 16.23 -1.34
CA GLY A 64 -7.54 14.94 -2.04
C GLY A 64 -6.94 13.77 -1.26
N GLY A 65 -5.68 13.92 -0.81
CA GLY A 65 -5.03 12.97 0.08
C GLY A 65 -5.79 12.73 1.38
N MET A 66 -6.28 13.79 2.01
CA MET A 66 -7.12 13.65 3.21
C MET A 66 -8.40 12.84 2.95
N ALA A 67 -9.15 13.19 1.89
CA ALA A 67 -10.37 12.49 1.52
C ALA A 67 -10.11 11.02 1.18
N TYR A 68 -9.01 10.73 0.50
CA TYR A 68 -8.60 9.35 0.22
C TYR A 68 -8.26 8.60 1.51
N GLY A 69 -7.50 9.21 2.43
CA GLY A 69 -7.19 8.63 3.74
C GLY A 69 -8.43 8.26 4.54
N MET A 70 -9.43 9.14 4.57
CA MET A 70 -10.72 8.86 5.23
C MET A 70 -11.44 7.63 4.68
N ARG A 71 -11.28 7.33 3.38
CA ARG A 71 -11.83 6.11 2.78
C ARG A 71 -10.95 4.89 3.04
N SER A 72 -9.63 5.06 3.01
CA SER A 72 -8.68 3.94 3.14
C SER A 72 -8.63 3.32 4.53
N ILE A 73 -8.83 4.11 5.60
CA ILE A 73 -8.75 3.60 6.99
C ILE A 73 -9.64 2.36 7.19
N GLY A 74 -10.91 2.44 6.78
CA GLY A 74 -11.85 1.33 6.95
C GLY A 74 -11.41 0.05 6.22
N GLY A 75 -11.05 0.17 4.94
CA GLY A 75 -10.64 -0.99 4.14
C GLY A 75 -9.34 -1.63 4.60
N VAL A 76 -8.39 -0.84 5.12
CA VAL A 76 -7.13 -1.39 5.66
C VAL A 76 -7.37 -2.11 6.98
N ILE A 77 -8.18 -1.54 7.88
CA ILE A 77 -8.54 -2.19 9.14
C ILE A 77 -9.31 -3.49 8.89
N GLU A 78 -10.22 -3.50 7.92
CA GLU A 78 -10.97 -4.70 7.53
C GLU A 78 -10.04 -5.84 7.07
N ILE A 79 -9.09 -5.55 6.17
CA ILE A 79 -8.10 -6.56 5.70
C ILE A 79 -7.23 -7.06 6.84
N LEU A 80 -6.79 -6.15 7.70
CA LEU A 80 -5.97 -6.49 8.86
C LEU A 80 -6.73 -7.39 9.83
N ASP A 81 -8.01 -7.13 10.07
CA ASP A 81 -8.87 -7.96 10.92
C ASP A 81 -9.11 -9.35 10.31
N TYR A 82 -9.27 -9.46 8.98
CA TYR A 82 -9.32 -10.76 8.30
C TYR A 82 -8.00 -11.53 8.46
N MET A 83 -6.87 -10.86 8.25
CA MET A 83 -5.55 -11.46 8.44
C MET A 83 -5.39 -12.00 9.87
N GLU A 84 -5.71 -11.21 10.89
CA GLU A 84 -5.59 -11.64 12.28
C GLU A 84 -6.54 -12.78 12.66
N LYS A 85 -7.73 -12.80 12.06
CA LYS A 85 -8.72 -13.86 12.28
C LYS A 85 -8.29 -15.21 11.70
N TYR A 86 -7.79 -15.21 10.47
CA TYR A 86 -7.55 -16.45 9.71
C TYR A 86 -6.08 -16.89 9.70
N SER A 87 -5.13 -15.95 9.88
CA SER A 87 -3.69 -16.19 9.93
C SER A 87 -2.98 -15.25 10.92
N PRO A 88 -3.14 -15.44 12.25
CA PRO A 88 -2.64 -14.53 13.28
C PRO A 88 -1.10 -14.37 13.31
N ASN A 89 -0.37 -15.26 12.63
CA ASN A 89 1.08 -15.18 12.55
C ASN A 89 1.60 -14.37 11.36
N ALA A 90 0.75 -14.08 10.38
CA ALA A 90 1.10 -13.40 9.14
C ALA A 90 1.53 -11.95 9.36
N TRP A 91 2.25 -11.41 8.37
CA TRP A 91 2.60 -10.00 8.30
C TRP A 91 1.89 -9.30 7.14
N MET A 92 1.32 -8.13 7.42
CA MET A 92 0.78 -7.25 6.38
C MET A 92 1.87 -6.30 5.88
N LEU A 93 2.25 -6.45 4.62
CA LEU A 93 3.07 -5.49 3.87
C LEU A 93 2.12 -4.51 3.18
N ASN A 94 1.85 -3.38 3.84
CA ASN A 94 0.89 -2.39 3.37
C ASN A 94 1.57 -1.29 2.56
N TYR A 95 1.23 -1.23 1.27
CA TYR A 95 1.60 -0.16 0.34
C TYR A 95 0.35 0.55 -0.21
N SER A 96 -0.78 0.41 0.50
CA SER A 96 -2.00 1.16 0.24
C SER A 96 -1.89 2.57 0.82
N ASN A 97 -2.22 3.56 0.00
CA ASN A 97 -2.12 4.98 0.32
C ASN A 97 -3.40 5.56 0.93
N PRO A 98 -3.33 6.77 1.54
CA PRO A 98 -2.13 7.53 1.90
C PRO A 98 -1.47 6.94 3.14
N ALA A 99 -0.22 6.44 3.00
CA ALA A 99 0.39 5.63 4.04
C ALA A 99 0.63 6.40 5.36
N ALA A 100 0.87 7.71 5.33
CA ALA A 100 0.96 8.52 6.55
C ALA A 100 -0.34 8.47 7.40
N ILE A 101 -1.51 8.66 6.77
CA ILE A 101 -2.81 8.65 7.45
C ILE A 101 -3.15 7.23 7.93
N VAL A 102 -2.95 6.23 7.07
CA VAL A 102 -3.24 4.82 7.38
C VAL A 102 -2.32 4.29 8.49
N ALA A 103 -1.04 4.67 8.49
CA ALA A 103 -0.10 4.29 9.53
C ALA A 103 -0.51 4.88 10.89
N GLU A 104 -0.93 6.15 10.92
CA GLU A 104 -1.44 6.76 12.16
C GLU A 104 -2.71 6.08 12.66
N ALA A 105 -3.63 5.73 11.75
CA ALA A 105 -4.85 5.00 12.11
C ALA A 105 -4.53 3.62 12.69
N THR A 106 -3.65 2.84 12.05
CA THR A 106 -3.27 1.51 12.53
C THR A 106 -2.48 1.58 13.84
N ARG A 107 -1.58 2.57 14.00
CA ARG A 107 -0.90 2.84 15.27
C ARG A 107 -1.88 3.07 16.43
N ARG A 108 -3.00 3.75 16.19
CA ARG A 108 -4.00 4.05 17.24
C ARG A 108 -5.03 2.95 17.46
N LEU A 109 -5.52 2.33 16.39
CA LEU A 109 -6.65 1.40 16.42
C LEU A 109 -6.21 -0.07 16.52
N ARG A 110 -4.99 -0.37 16.08
CA ARG A 110 -4.39 -1.71 15.96
C ARG A 110 -2.91 -1.70 16.38
N PRO A 111 -2.58 -1.19 17.59
CA PRO A 111 -1.20 -0.92 18.01
C PRO A 111 -0.30 -2.17 18.09
N ASN A 112 -0.89 -3.36 18.21
CA ASN A 112 -0.16 -4.62 18.39
C ASN A 112 -0.14 -5.48 17.12
N SER A 113 -0.74 -5.00 16.04
CA SER A 113 -0.91 -5.77 14.81
C SER A 113 0.37 -5.80 13.99
N LYS A 114 0.61 -6.91 13.31
CA LYS A 114 1.80 -7.14 12.47
C LYS A 114 1.66 -6.48 11.10
N ILE A 115 1.74 -5.15 11.07
CA ILE A 115 1.65 -4.35 9.84
C ILE A 115 2.91 -3.50 9.64
N LEU A 116 3.45 -3.53 8.42
CA LEU A 116 4.50 -2.65 7.94
C LEU A 116 3.92 -1.74 6.86
N ASN A 117 3.84 -0.44 7.14
CA ASN A 117 3.44 0.57 6.18
C ASN A 117 4.67 1.08 5.43
N ILE A 118 4.72 0.89 4.10
CA ILE A 118 5.89 1.17 3.28
C ILE A 118 5.54 2.05 2.07
N CYS A 119 6.53 2.73 1.49
CA CYS A 119 6.39 3.59 0.33
C CYS A 119 7.55 3.37 -0.66
N ASP A 120 7.26 3.44 -1.94
CA ASP A 120 8.21 3.25 -3.05
C ASP A 120 8.83 4.56 -3.55
N MET A 121 8.27 5.73 -3.21
CA MET A 121 8.79 7.03 -3.64
C MET A 121 10.28 7.22 -3.29
N PRO A 122 10.76 6.91 -2.07
CA PRO A 122 12.20 6.99 -1.77
C PRO A 122 13.05 6.06 -2.65
N ILE A 123 12.57 4.85 -2.93
CA ILE A 123 13.28 3.88 -3.78
C ILE A 123 13.46 4.44 -5.19
N GLY A 124 12.40 5.01 -5.77
CA GLY A 124 12.46 5.62 -7.10
C GLY A 124 13.41 6.82 -7.17
N ILE A 125 13.46 7.63 -6.11
CA ILE A 125 14.38 8.77 -6.00
C ILE A 125 15.83 8.30 -5.87
N GLU A 126 16.10 7.32 -5.00
CA GLU A 126 17.44 6.78 -4.79
C GLU A 126 18.00 6.09 -6.04
N VAL A 127 17.16 5.40 -6.83
CA VAL A 127 17.56 4.86 -8.13
C VAL A 127 18.06 5.97 -9.04
N ARG A 128 17.34 7.09 -9.13
CA ARG A 128 17.75 8.25 -9.95
C ARG A 128 19.01 8.93 -9.40
N MET A 129 19.17 8.98 -8.08
CA MET A 129 20.41 9.49 -7.46
C MET A 129 21.62 8.63 -7.83
N ALA A 130 21.49 7.30 -7.79
CA ALA A 130 22.55 6.38 -8.21
C ALA A 130 22.92 6.58 -9.69
N GLU A 131 21.93 6.73 -10.57
CA GLU A 131 22.15 7.02 -12.00
C GLU A 131 22.94 8.33 -12.20
N ILE A 132 22.54 9.41 -11.51
CA ILE A 132 23.20 10.72 -11.59
C ILE A 132 24.66 10.63 -11.10
N LEU A 133 24.93 9.81 -10.09
CA LEU A 133 26.26 9.60 -9.52
C LEU A 133 27.10 8.57 -10.29
N GLY A 134 26.53 7.90 -11.30
CA GLY A 134 27.21 6.84 -12.06
C GLY A 134 27.44 5.55 -11.26
N LEU A 135 26.60 5.26 -10.26
CA LEU A 135 26.64 4.01 -9.49
C LEU A 135 25.82 2.91 -10.17
N GLU A 136 26.18 1.64 -9.95
CA GLU A 136 25.45 0.50 -10.53
C GLU A 136 24.11 0.28 -9.84
N SER A 137 24.03 0.55 -8.54
CA SER A 137 22.81 0.35 -7.77
C SER A 137 22.62 1.43 -6.71
N ARG A 138 21.35 1.76 -6.42
CA ARG A 138 21.02 2.49 -5.19
C ARG A 138 21.52 1.79 -3.91
N LYS A 139 21.78 0.48 -3.97
CA LYS A 139 22.31 -0.31 -2.84
C LYS A 139 23.78 -0.01 -2.55
N ASP A 140 24.47 0.69 -3.44
CA ASP A 140 25.85 1.14 -3.23
C ASP A 140 25.90 2.44 -2.40
N MET A 141 24.75 3.05 -2.13
CA MET A 141 24.61 4.21 -1.26
C MET A 141 24.17 3.77 0.16
N SER A 142 24.79 4.37 1.17
CA SER A 142 24.31 4.33 2.55
C SER A 142 23.69 5.67 2.90
N VAL A 143 22.39 5.69 3.18
CA VAL A 143 21.61 6.91 3.39
C VAL A 143 20.99 6.93 4.77
N HIS A 144 20.99 8.09 5.41
CA HIS A 144 20.22 8.36 6.61
C HIS A 144 19.06 9.28 6.22
N TYR A 145 17.82 8.84 6.44
CA TYR A 145 16.61 9.56 6.07
C TYR A 145 15.69 9.71 7.27
N TYR A 146 15.05 10.88 7.39
CA TYR A 146 13.99 11.14 8.35
C TYR A 146 12.92 12.02 7.70
N GLY A 147 11.68 11.87 8.16
CA GLY A 147 10.53 12.59 7.64
C GLY A 147 9.25 11.81 7.90
N LEU A 148 8.17 12.26 7.27
CA LEU A 148 6.95 11.47 7.16
C LEU A 148 6.92 10.77 5.80
N ASN A 149 5.99 9.84 5.66
CA ASN A 149 5.53 9.44 4.33
C ASN A 149 4.84 10.61 3.62
#